data_AF-A0A355XU63-F1
#
_entry.id   AF-A0A355XU63-F1
#
_cell.length_a   1.000
_cell.length_b   1.000
_cell.length_c   1.000
_cell.angle_alpha   90.00
_cell.angle_beta   90.00
_cell.angle_gamma   90.00
#
_symmetry.space_group_name_H-M   'P 1'
#
loop_
_entity.id
_entity.type
_entity.pdbx_description
1 polymer ?
#
loop_
_entity_poly.entity_id
_entity_poly.type
_entity_poly.pdbx_seq_one_letter_code
_entity_poly.pdbx_strand_id
1 'polypeptide(L)'
;MTGIYKTLLLCWAMLLALTACTRQSQAPSAAQTGKANQFSAEYVKRISMTQPKQALSILQTAEDKSLMPQIDIHTLRSMVYFNSMGDYRQAVASLEAALNDPDYDKRTDLQQSLLNMAALEYYSLGHYAKALLYAEKGVDLAYRHDNRTLVAQILTTMGQCHSDIGNVGQAVNCFDRAIDILDTKAAHAPTWNTYYDLLTAYALKANCLLDMKQYDDLFDLRASYEAALKKANGLPEGINSANDELNATFFSLYAIGYEETGQHAAASTMFDKLTSTRAAGTPSGGTFTVPYLLLTKRYNEAMAALRVEEQAWLQSGRDTIDYSYTHTILINKARALQALGQYKEALENGLRAYALDDSLERRAKDQNALWINEQLGKKMLNKYIGRQDKSLTISRVANAVMGALLAVCIALMIYAFWSYRKIKEKNRASLALVSELLLYKRQLLDKMDPYSDEAKKETEDEMLLYENFMKIEKLIVDKNLFVQPRLERADVASAMGMSLNDFNALFNRFSSVSFNNYINDLRMERAARLLKDKPNYTIEAIANECGVPVRQTFHRLFFRKFGMTPAEYRNS
;
A
#
# COMPACT_ATOMS: atom_id res chain seq x y z
N MET A 1 -14.21 9.19 -17.47
CA MET A 1 -13.34 9.37 -18.65
C MET A 1 -12.42 8.15 -18.72
N THR A 2 -12.99 6.95 -18.90
CA THR A 2 -12.46 5.73 -18.27
C THR A 2 -11.48 4.88 -19.10
N GLY A 3 -10.89 5.40 -20.17
CA GLY A 3 -10.13 4.57 -21.12
C GLY A 3 -8.80 5.12 -21.63
N ILE A 4 -8.50 6.40 -21.39
CA ILE A 4 -7.63 7.12 -22.33
C ILE A 4 -6.15 6.78 -22.14
N TYR A 5 -5.65 6.55 -20.92
CA TYR A 5 -4.23 6.19 -20.71
C TYR A 5 -3.95 4.68 -20.74
N LYS A 6 -4.99 3.84 -20.78
CA LYS A 6 -4.84 2.37 -20.69
C LYS A 6 -4.08 1.80 -21.88
N THR A 7 -4.28 2.37 -23.06
CA THR A 7 -3.78 1.85 -24.34
C THR A 7 -2.29 2.13 -24.58
N LEU A 8 -1.77 3.26 -24.09
CA LEU A 8 -0.33 3.56 -24.19
C LEU A 8 0.51 2.84 -23.12
N LEU A 9 -0.02 2.66 -21.92
CA LEU A 9 0.64 1.84 -20.88
C LEU A 9 0.63 0.33 -21.24
N LEU A 10 -0.39 -0.11 -22.00
CA LEU A 10 -0.49 -1.45 -22.57
C LEU A 10 0.50 -1.75 -23.68
N CYS A 11 0.74 -0.78 -24.59
CA CYS A 11 1.61 -0.95 -25.77
C CYS A 11 3.09 -1.19 -25.44
N TRP A 12 3.52 -1.01 -24.19
CA TRP A 12 4.93 -1.08 -23.80
C TRP A 12 5.22 -2.01 -22.61
N ALA A 13 4.20 -2.59 -21.96
CA ALA A 13 4.35 -3.43 -20.76
C ALA A 13 5.04 -4.80 -20.97
N MET A 14 5.40 -5.19 -22.21
CA MET A 14 6.24 -6.37 -22.46
C MET A 14 7.74 -6.07 -22.52
N LEU A 15 8.17 -4.80 -22.46
CA LEU A 15 9.60 -4.48 -22.59
C LEU A 15 10.46 -4.88 -21.37
N LEU A 16 9.89 -5.63 -20.43
CA LEU A 16 10.60 -6.14 -19.26
C LEU A 16 10.67 -7.65 -19.14
N ALA A 17 10.02 -8.37 -20.06
CA ALA A 17 10.50 -9.70 -20.44
C ALA A 17 11.90 -9.63 -21.10
N LEU A 18 12.42 -8.42 -21.40
CA LEU A 18 13.74 -8.21 -21.99
C LEU A 18 14.91 -8.34 -21.01
N THR A 19 14.68 -8.46 -19.71
CA THR A 19 15.78 -8.65 -18.72
C THR A 19 15.84 -10.05 -18.11
N ALA A 20 14.83 -10.90 -18.32
CA ALA A 20 14.78 -12.23 -17.69
C ALA A 20 15.55 -13.33 -18.46
N CYS A 21 15.92 -13.10 -19.73
CA CYS A 21 16.63 -14.11 -20.54
C CYS A 21 18.16 -13.92 -20.60
N THR A 22 18.77 -12.96 -19.89
CA THR A 22 20.22 -12.79 -19.91
C THR A 22 20.89 -13.52 -18.75
N ARG A 23 21.18 -14.82 -18.94
CA ARG A 23 22.38 -15.42 -18.34
C ARG A 23 23.41 -15.63 -19.44
N GLN A 24 24.60 -15.06 -19.22
CA GLN A 24 25.80 -15.30 -20.02
C GLN A 24 26.03 -16.81 -20.19
N SER A 25 25.65 -17.37 -21.34
CA SER A 25 26.30 -18.56 -21.85
C SER A 25 27.51 -18.09 -22.66
N GLN A 26 28.70 -18.23 -22.08
CA GLN A 26 29.92 -18.18 -22.89
C GLN A 26 29.86 -19.32 -23.91
N ALA A 27 29.93 -18.99 -25.20
CA ALA A 27 30.13 -19.96 -26.27
C ALA A 27 31.08 -19.38 -27.33
N PRO A 28 31.86 -20.24 -28.02
CA PRO A 28 33.22 -19.92 -28.44
C PRO A 28 33.31 -19.19 -29.79
N SER A 29 34.38 -18.39 -29.91
CA SER A 29 35.16 -18.06 -31.11
C SER A 29 34.40 -17.77 -32.41
N ALA A 30 34.33 -16.46 -32.72
CA ALA A 30 33.93 -15.86 -33.98
C ALA A 30 34.80 -16.30 -35.18
N ALA A 31 34.20 -16.97 -36.18
CA ALA A 31 34.73 -16.98 -37.56
C ALA A 31 33.77 -17.47 -38.67
N GLN A 32 32.48 -17.77 -38.44
CA GLN A 32 31.60 -18.34 -39.50
C GLN A 32 30.16 -17.79 -39.63
N THR A 33 29.79 -16.68 -38.98
CA THR A 33 28.36 -16.38 -38.70
C THR A 33 27.81 -15.08 -39.29
N GLY A 34 27.87 -14.89 -40.61
CA GLY A 34 27.19 -13.77 -41.29
C GLY A 34 25.67 -13.98 -41.49
N LYS A 35 25.24 -15.21 -41.80
CA LYS A 35 23.82 -15.56 -42.05
C LYS A 35 23.11 -16.21 -40.86
N ALA A 36 23.83 -16.85 -39.94
CA ALA A 36 23.24 -17.46 -38.75
C ALA A 36 22.69 -16.41 -37.76
N ASN A 37 23.20 -15.18 -37.79
CA ASN A 37 22.88 -14.15 -36.81
C ASN A 37 21.50 -13.47 -37.04
N GLN A 38 20.96 -13.52 -38.27
CA GLN A 38 19.68 -12.88 -38.62
C GLN A 38 18.44 -13.65 -38.16
N PHE A 39 18.58 -14.94 -37.84
CA PHE A 39 17.52 -15.80 -37.32
C PHE A 39 17.62 -16.00 -35.79
N SER A 40 18.39 -15.16 -35.10
CA SER A 40 18.45 -15.18 -33.65
C SER A 40 17.24 -14.46 -33.04
N ALA A 41 16.78 -14.92 -31.88
CA ALA A 41 15.71 -14.26 -31.14
C ALA A 41 16.06 -12.79 -30.83
N GLU A 42 17.32 -12.51 -30.53
CA GLU A 42 17.82 -11.17 -30.25
C GLU A 42 17.72 -10.24 -31.47
N TYR A 43 18.06 -10.75 -32.66
CA TYR A 43 17.94 -9.98 -33.89
C TYR A 43 16.47 -9.65 -34.18
N VAL A 44 15.58 -10.63 -34.10
CA VAL A 44 14.13 -10.44 -34.31
C VAL A 44 13.57 -9.43 -33.32
N LYS A 45 13.93 -9.53 -32.04
CA LYS A 45 13.54 -8.55 -31.00
C LYS A 45 13.98 -7.14 -31.36
N ARG A 46 15.24 -6.95 -31.78
CA ARG A 46 15.77 -5.62 -32.15
C ARG A 46 15.01 -4.98 -33.31
N ILE A 47 14.65 -5.75 -34.33
CA ILE A 47 13.95 -5.22 -35.50
C ILE A 47 12.43 -5.18 -35.34
N SER A 48 11.88 -5.85 -34.33
CA SER A 48 10.42 -5.99 -34.12
C SER A 48 9.70 -4.65 -34.13
N MET A 49 10.22 -3.64 -33.42
CA MET A 49 9.59 -2.32 -33.30
C MET A 49 9.76 -1.46 -34.56
N THR A 50 10.95 -1.50 -35.18
CA THR A 50 11.27 -0.62 -36.31
C THR A 50 10.86 -1.18 -37.67
N GLN A 51 10.84 -2.51 -37.81
CA GLN A 51 10.64 -3.22 -39.08
C GLN A 51 9.77 -4.47 -38.86
N PRO A 52 8.54 -4.33 -38.34
CA PRO A 52 7.72 -5.47 -37.93
C PRO A 52 7.37 -6.43 -39.07
N LYS A 53 7.12 -5.91 -40.28
CA LYS A 53 6.86 -6.76 -41.46
C LYS A 53 8.08 -7.61 -41.84
N GLN A 54 9.28 -7.06 -41.69
CA GLN A 54 10.52 -7.80 -41.92
C GLN A 54 10.73 -8.85 -40.82
N ALA A 55 10.45 -8.51 -39.56
CA ALA A 55 10.51 -9.45 -38.43
C ALA A 55 9.60 -10.66 -38.67
N LEU A 56 8.35 -10.44 -39.09
CA LEU A 56 7.41 -11.52 -39.44
C LEU A 56 7.91 -12.37 -40.62
N SER A 57 8.47 -11.76 -41.66
CA SER A 57 9.04 -12.50 -42.80
C SER A 57 10.22 -13.39 -42.40
N ILE A 58 11.06 -12.90 -41.49
CA ILE A 58 12.17 -13.68 -40.93
C ILE A 58 11.65 -14.85 -40.09
N LEU A 59 10.64 -14.61 -39.25
CA LEU A 59 10.00 -15.65 -38.45
C LEU A 59 9.32 -16.73 -39.32
N GLN A 60 8.65 -16.32 -40.41
CA GLN A 60 8.09 -17.27 -41.38
C GLN A 60 9.19 -18.13 -42.00
N THR A 61 10.27 -17.50 -42.45
CA THR A 61 11.40 -18.24 -43.04
C THR A 61 12.06 -19.18 -42.02
N ALA A 62 12.13 -18.77 -40.75
CA ALA A 62 12.66 -19.59 -39.67
C ALA A 62 11.76 -20.81 -39.40
N GLU A 63 10.44 -20.65 -39.48
CA GLU A 63 9.46 -21.73 -39.34
C GLU A 63 9.55 -22.72 -40.51
N ASP A 64 9.48 -22.23 -41.75
CA ASP A 64 9.49 -23.05 -42.97
C ASP A 64 10.77 -23.91 -43.09
N LYS A 65 11.89 -23.36 -42.61
CA LYS A 65 13.21 -24.02 -42.66
C LYS A 65 13.64 -24.64 -41.34
N SER A 66 12.78 -24.64 -40.32
CA SER A 66 13.07 -25.18 -38.99
C SER A 66 14.37 -24.65 -38.38
N LEU A 67 14.61 -23.34 -38.51
CA LEU A 67 15.84 -22.66 -38.05
C LEU A 67 15.77 -22.20 -36.58
N MET A 68 14.60 -22.28 -35.95
CA MET A 68 14.33 -21.88 -34.57
C MET A 68 13.26 -22.82 -33.96
N PRO A 69 13.28 -23.10 -32.64
CA PRO A 69 12.19 -23.84 -31.99
C PRO A 69 10.83 -23.17 -32.20
N GLN A 70 9.78 -23.97 -32.39
CA GLN A 70 8.42 -23.48 -32.66
C GLN A 70 7.91 -22.55 -31.54
N ILE A 71 8.11 -22.92 -30.27
CA ILE A 71 7.77 -22.07 -29.13
C ILE A 71 8.42 -20.69 -29.18
N ASP A 72 9.70 -20.59 -29.59
CA ASP A 72 10.41 -19.31 -29.68
C ASP A 72 9.88 -18.47 -30.85
N ILE A 73 9.58 -19.12 -31.99
CA ILE A 73 8.96 -18.48 -33.16
C ILE A 73 7.59 -17.89 -32.78
N HIS A 74 6.72 -18.69 -32.17
CA HIS A 74 5.39 -18.29 -31.75
C HIS A 74 5.43 -17.18 -30.71
N THR A 75 6.35 -17.26 -29.74
CA THR A 75 6.57 -16.20 -28.74
C THR A 75 6.96 -14.88 -29.39
N LEU A 76 7.97 -14.90 -30.28
CA LEU A 76 8.44 -13.68 -30.96
C LEU A 76 7.37 -13.13 -31.92
N ARG A 77 6.61 -14.00 -32.58
CA ARG A 77 5.51 -13.61 -33.46
C ARG A 77 4.40 -12.90 -32.68
N SER A 78 4.03 -13.43 -31.50
CA SER A 78 3.08 -12.77 -30.60
C SER A 78 3.58 -11.38 -30.19
N MET A 79 4.85 -11.25 -29.80
CA MET A 79 5.45 -9.95 -29.44
C MET A 79 5.41 -8.94 -30.60
N VAL A 80 5.69 -9.36 -31.83
CA VAL A 80 5.68 -8.47 -33.00
C VAL A 80 4.25 -8.00 -33.32
N TYR A 81 3.27 -8.90 -33.26
CA TYR A 81 1.87 -8.54 -33.48
C TYR A 81 1.34 -7.60 -32.37
N PHE A 82 1.67 -7.91 -31.11
CA PHE A 82 1.21 -7.14 -29.95
C PHE A 82 1.78 -5.71 -29.95
N ASN A 83 3.10 -5.56 -29.95
CA ASN A 83 3.73 -4.26 -29.75
C ASN A 83 3.71 -3.40 -31.02
N SER A 84 4.16 -3.96 -32.14
CA SER A 84 4.50 -3.17 -33.33
C SER A 84 3.35 -2.98 -34.29
N MET A 85 2.40 -3.92 -34.29
CA MET A 85 1.24 -3.89 -35.19
C MET A 85 -0.06 -3.53 -34.47
N GLY A 86 -0.12 -3.69 -33.14
CA GLY A 86 -1.37 -3.53 -32.38
C GLY A 86 -2.45 -4.53 -32.82
N ASP A 87 -2.04 -5.67 -33.39
CA ASP A 87 -2.95 -6.74 -33.80
C ASP A 87 -3.04 -7.76 -32.66
N TYR A 88 -3.82 -7.39 -31.63
CA TYR A 88 -3.98 -8.20 -30.42
C TYR A 88 -4.58 -9.58 -30.70
N ARG A 89 -5.31 -9.74 -31.80
CA ARG A 89 -5.89 -11.02 -32.19
C ARG A 89 -4.82 -11.98 -32.68
N GLN A 90 -3.97 -11.54 -33.61
CA GLN A 90 -2.86 -12.36 -34.12
C GLN A 90 -1.80 -12.59 -33.05
N ALA A 91 -1.63 -11.62 -32.14
CA ALA A 91 -0.80 -11.78 -30.95
C ALA A 91 -1.28 -12.96 -30.11
N VAL A 92 -2.55 -12.94 -29.67
CA VAL A 92 -3.11 -14.01 -28.82
C VAL A 92 -3.11 -15.36 -29.52
N ALA A 93 -3.39 -15.41 -30.83
CA ALA A 93 -3.32 -16.66 -31.58
C ALA A 93 -1.89 -17.27 -31.57
N SER A 94 -0.87 -16.43 -31.74
CA SER A 94 0.53 -16.85 -31.68
C SER A 94 0.95 -17.22 -30.25
N LEU A 95 0.48 -16.48 -29.25
CA LEU A 95 0.71 -16.76 -27.84
C LEU A 95 0.07 -18.09 -27.43
N GLU A 96 -1.16 -18.38 -27.83
CA GLU A 96 -1.86 -19.64 -27.56
C GLU A 96 -1.10 -20.82 -28.19
N ALA A 97 -0.51 -20.64 -29.37
CA ALA A 97 0.37 -21.66 -29.97
C ALA A 97 1.61 -21.91 -29.09
N ALA A 98 2.24 -20.86 -28.55
CA ALA A 98 3.38 -21.00 -27.63
C ALA A 98 3.01 -21.63 -26.27
N LEU A 99 1.83 -21.30 -25.72
CA LEU A 99 1.32 -21.86 -24.46
C LEU A 99 0.95 -23.34 -24.56
N ASN A 100 0.58 -23.81 -25.76
CA ASN A 100 0.23 -25.21 -26.03
C ASN A 100 1.41 -26.04 -26.57
N ASP A 101 2.60 -25.45 -26.67
CA ASP A 101 3.79 -26.13 -27.17
C ASP A 101 4.24 -27.24 -26.19
N PRO A 102 4.61 -28.44 -26.66
CA PRO A 102 5.04 -29.55 -25.80
C PRO A 102 6.26 -29.26 -24.91
N ASP A 103 7.08 -28.27 -25.27
CA ASP A 103 8.27 -27.87 -24.52
C ASP A 103 8.00 -26.74 -23.52
N TYR A 104 6.76 -26.23 -23.43
CA TYR A 104 6.35 -25.15 -22.52
C TYR A 104 6.78 -25.42 -21.07
N ASP A 105 6.43 -26.60 -20.53
CA ASP A 105 6.73 -26.96 -19.13
C ASP A 105 8.23 -27.21 -18.88
N LYS A 106 9.04 -27.37 -19.93
CA LYS A 106 10.50 -27.62 -19.83
C LYS A 106 11.31 -26.33 -19.78
N ARG A 107 10.70 -25.18 -20.13
CA ARG A 107 11.38 -23.87 -20.29
C ARG A 107 10.84 -22.87 -19.28
N THR A 108 11.21 -23.00 -18.01
CA THR A 108 10.66 -22.19 -16.90
C THR A 108 10.82 -20.68 -17.09
N ASP A 109 11.94 -20.23 -17.67
CA ASP A 109 12.20 -18.83 -18.01
C ASP A 109 11.20 -18.30 -19.04
N LEU A 110 10.96 -19.08 -20.09
CA LEU A 110 9.99 -18.77 -21.13
C LEU A 110 8.56 -18.86 -20.59
N GLN A 111 8.28 -19.82 -19.70
CA GLN A 111 7.00 -20.02 -19.04
C GLN A 111 6.56 -18.75 -18.29
N GLN A 112 7.46 -18.17 -17.49
CA GLN A 112 7.25 -16.93 -16.77
C GLN A 112 6.90 -15.76 -17.71
N SER A 113 7.68 -15.60 -18.78
CA SER A 113 7.44 -14.58 -19.80
C SER A 113 6.07 -14.78 -20.46
N LEU A 114 5.77 -15.98 -20.92
CA LEU A 114 4.51 -16.32 -21.60
C LEU A 114 3.28 -16.10 -20.71
N LEU A 115 3.37 -16.37 -19.40
CA LEU A 115 2.28 -16.10 -18.47
C LEU A 115 2.02 -14.61 -18.29
N ASN A 116 3.08 -13.80 -18.23
CA ASN A 116 2.94 -12.33 -18.18
C ASN A 116 2.38 -11.79 -19.50
N MET A 117 2.88 -12.28 -20.64
CA MET A 117 2.35 -11.95 -21.96
C MET A 117 0.86 -12.31 -22.03
N ALA A 118 0.47 -13.51 -21.61
CA ALA A 118 -0.92 -13.93 -21.60
C ALA A 118 -1.81 -13.05 -20.73
N ALA A 119 -1.36 -12.68 -19.53
CA ALA A 119 -2.10 -11.76 -18.70
C ALA A 119 -2.38 -10.44 -19.44
N LEU A 120 -1.35 -9.87 -20.07
CA LEU A 120 -1.43 -8.58 -20.77
C LEU A 120 -2.27 -8.67 -22.06
N GLU A 121 -2.01 -9.67 -22.91
CA GLU A 121 -2.68 -9.80 -24.20
C GLU A 121 -4.18 -10.08 -24.06
N TYR A 122 -4.56 -10.97 -23.12
CA TYR A 122 -5.97 -11.19 -22.82
C TYR A 122 -6.62 -9.95 -22.19
N TYR A 123 -5.88 -9.17 -21.40
CA TYR A 123 -6.38 -7.89 -20.89
C TYR A 123 -6.64 -6.90 -22.04
N SER A 124 -5.72 -6.77 -23.01
CA SER A 124 -5.90 -5.90 -24.19
C SER A 124 -7.09 -6.29 -25.07
N LEU A 125 -7.48 -7.56 -25.09
CA LEU A 125 -8.68 -8.04 -25.77
C LEU A 125 -9.97 -7.92 -24.91
N GLY A 126 -9.88 -7.41 -23.68
CA GLY A 126 -11.02 -7.32 -22.76
C GLY A 126 -11.41 -8.65 -22.08
N HIS A 127 -10.61 -9.70 -22.22
CA HIS A 127 -10.82 -11.01 -21.59
C HIS A 127 -10.32 -11.03 -20.14
N TYR A 128 -10.88 -10.17 -19.29
CA TYR A 128 -10.39 -9.96 -17.91
C TYR A 128 -10.32 -11.23 -17.06
N ALA A 129 -11.25 -12.18 -17.23
CA ALA A 129 -11.22 -13.44 -16.49
C ALA A 129 -10.02 -14.34 -16.88
N LYS A 130 -9.69 -14.43 -18.18
CA LYS A 130 -8.50 -15.16 -18.66
C LYS A 130 -7.23 -14.41 -18.25
N ALA A 131 -7.21 -13.09 -18.40
CA ALA A 131 -6.10 -12.25 -17.98
C ALA A 131 -5.75 -12.48 -16.50
N LEU A 132 -6.75 -12.41 -15.61
CA LEU A 132 -6.57 -12.67 -14.18
C LEU A 132 -6.14 -14.12 -13.88
N LEU A 133 -6.61 -15.11 -14.64
CA LEU A 133 -6.15 -16.50 -14.49
C LEU A 133 -4.66 -16.65 -14.79
N TYR A 134 -4.22 -16.14 -15.95
CA TYR A 134 -2.81 -16.21 -16.33
C TYR A 134 -1.94 -15.35 -15.42
N ALA A 135 -2.46 -14.21 -14.96
CA ALA A 135 -1.81 -13.40 -13.95
C ALA A 135 -1.62 -14.16 -12.63
N GLU A 136 -2.64 -14.85 -12.11
CA GLU A 136 -2.50 -15.65 -10.88
C GLU A 136 -1.45 -16.76 -11.04
N LYS A 137 -1.44 -17.46 -12.19
CA LYS A 137 -0.43 -18.48 -12.50
C LYS A 137 0.98 -17.87 -12.56
N GLY A 138 1.12 -16.75 -13.26
CA GLY A 138 2.38 -16.06 -13.45
C GLY A 138 2.95 -15.50 -12.15
N VAL A 139 2.12 -14.92 -11.29
CA VAL A 139 2.52 -14.44 -9.95
C VAL A 139 3.02 -15.60 -9.09
N ASP A 140 2.27 -16.70 -9.04
CA ASP A 140 2.66 -17.88 -8.25
C ASP A 140 4.00 -18.46 -8.73
N LEU A 141 4.18 -18.61 -10.05
CA LEU A 141 5.45 -19.07 -10.62
C LEU A 141 6.58 -18.06 -10.36
N ALA A 142 6.32 -16.75 -10.51
CA ALA A 142 7.31 -15.71 -10.25
C ALA A 142 7.78 -15.71 -8.78
N TYR A 143 6.88 -15.91 -7.81
CA TYR A 143 7.24 -16.03 -6.40
C TYR A 143 8.12 -17.24 -6.12
N ARG A 144 7.82 -18.42 -6.69
CA ARG A 144 8.61 -19.64 -6.49
C ARG A 144 10.06 -19.51 -6.96
N HIS A 145 10.30 -18.65 -7.96
CA HIS A 145 11.63 -18.37 -8.52
C HIS A 145 12.21 -17.02 -8.07
N ASP A 146 11.60 -16.38 -7.06
CA ASP A 146 12.01 -15.09 -6.50
C ASP A 146 12.14 -13.95 -7.52
N ASN A 147 11.33 -13.98 -8.59
CA ASN A 147 11.30 -12.96 -9.62
C ASN A 147 10.32 -11.83 -9.24
N ARG A 148 10.72 -10.99 -8.29
CA ARG A 148 9.87 -9.91 -7.75
C ARG A 148 9.47 -8.86 -8.79
N THR A 149 10.33 -8.58 -9.75
CA THR A 149 10.03 -7.63 -10.83
C THR A 149 8.89 -8.13 -11.71
N LEU A 150 8.89 -9.42 -12.05
CA LEU A 150 7.78 -10.01 -12.79
C LEU A 150 6.49 -10.01 -11.98
N VAL A 151 6.56 -10.24 -10.66
CA VAL A 151 5.40 -10.08 -9.77
C VAL A 151 4.80 -8.68 -9.89
N ALA A 152 5.63 -7.63 -9.84
CA ALA A 152 5.14 -6.25 -9.96
C ALA A 152 4.47 -5.97 -11.31
N GLN A 153 5.05 -6.45 -12.41
CA GLN A 153 4.48 -6.31 -13.76
C GLN A 153 3.12 -7.01 -13.90
N ILE A 154 3.01 -8.23 -13.37
CA ILE A 154 1.74 -8.95 -13.42
C ILE A 154 0.71 -8.28 -12.52
N LEU A 155 1.12 -7.75 -11.36
CA LEU A 155 0.24 -6.99 -10.48
C LEU A 155 -0.30 -5.72 -11.16
N THR A 156 0.48 -5.02 -12.00
CA THR A 156 -0.05 -3.89 -12.77
C THR A 156 -1.18 -4.31 -13.72
N THR A 157 -1.02 -5.45 -14.41
CA THR A 157 -2.08 -5.99 -15.29
C THR A 157 -3.32 -6.44 -14.50
N MET A 158 -3.13 -7.07 -13.33
CA MET A 158 -4.23 -7.40 -12.43
C MET A 158 -4.97 -6.15 -11.94
N GLY A 159 -4.23 -5.10 -11.61
CA GLY A 159 -4.78 -3.82 -11.17
C GLY A 159 -5.64 -3.18 -12.26
N GLN A 160 -5.17 -3.20 -13.51
CA GLN A 160 -5.94 -2.76 -14.67
C GLN A 160 -7.23 -3.58 -14.86
N CYS A 161 -7.15 -4.91 -14.82
CA CYS A 161 -8.32 -5.78 -14.89
C CYS A 161 -9.34 -5.46 -13.79
N HIS A 162 -8.89 -5.27 -12.55
CA HIS A 162 -9.77 -4.91 -11.44
C HIS A 162 -10.39 -3.53 -11.61
N SER A 163 -9.64 -2.56 -12.13
CA SER A 163 -10.17 -1.23 -12.44
C SER A 163 -11.27 -1.29 -13.50
N ASP A 164 -11.10 -2.12 -14.55
CA ASP A 164 -12.07 -2.25 -15.64
C ASP A 164 -13.33 -3.05 -15.25
N ILE A 165 -13.21 -3.99 -14.32
CA ILE A 165 -14.38 -4.68 -13.73
C ILE A 165 -15.07 -3.82 -12.65
N GLY A 166 -14.51 -2.65 -12.30
CA GLY A 166 -15.06 -1.75 -11.27
C GLY A 166 -14.69 -2.11 -9.83
N ASN A 167 -13.76 -3.04 -9.62
CA ASN A 167 -13.25 -3.45 -8.31
C ASN A 167 -12.10 -2.56 -7.85
N VAL A 168 -12.39 -1.30 -7.61
CA VAL A 168 -11.33 -0.29 -7.58
C VAL A 168 -10.38 -0.37 -6.37
N GLY A 169 -10.88 -0.80 -5.21
CA GLY A 169 -10.02 -1.06 -4.05
C GLY A 169 -8.98 -2.16 -4.31
N GLN A 170 -9.33 -3.18 -5.10
CA GLN A 170 -8.36 -4.20 -5.52
C GLN A 170 -7.38 -3.66 -6.56
N ALA A 171 -7.83 -2.78 -7.45
CA ALA A 171 -6.96 -2.12 -8.43
C ALA A 171 -5.86 -1.31 -7.75
N VAL A 172 -6.24 -0.42 -6.82
CA VAL A 172 -5.28 0.40 -6.05
C VAL A 172 -4.33 -0.48 -5.25
N ASN A 173 -4.82 -1.53 -4.58
CA ASN A 173 -3.96 -2.46 -3.83
C ASN A 173 -2.91 -3.14 -4.73
N CYS A 174 -3.32 -3.58 -5.93
CA CYS A 174 -2.40 -4.17 -6.90
C CYS A 174 -1.31 -3.16 -7.30
N PHE A 175 -1.67 -1.91 -7.58
CA PHE A 175 -0.70 -0.88 -7.93
C PHE A 175 0.22 -0.52 -6.77
N ASP A 176 -0.30 -0.39 -5.55
CA ASP A 176 0.51 -0.10 -4.35
C ASP A 176 1.56 -1.18 -4.11
N ARG A 177 1.18 -2.45 -4.24
CA ARG A 177 2.11 -3.57 -4.10
C ARG A 177 3.14 -3.60 -5.22
N ALA A 178 2.76 -3.26 -6.45
CA ALA A 178 3.71 -3.15 -7.55
C ALA A 178 4.71 -2.00 -7.31
N ILE A 179 4.22 -0.83 -6.88
CA ILE A 179 5.03 0.34 -6.54
C ILE A 179 6.01 -0.02 -5.42
N ASP A 180 5.57 -0.60 -4.31
CA ASP A 180 6.43 -0.97 -3.18
C ASP A 180 7.60 -1.89 -3.59
N ILE A 181 7.32 -2.92 -4.40
CA ILE A 181 8.33 -3.83 -4.93
C ILE A 181 9.33 -3.08 -5.82
N LEU A 182 8.83 -2.25 -6.73
CA LEU A 182 9.64 -1.55 -7.72
C LEU A 182 10.45 -0.40 -7.12
N ASP A 183 9.90 0.30 -6.13
CA ASP A 183 10.57 1.39 -5.42
C ASP A 183 11.70 0.83 -4.55
N THR A 184 11.44 -0.28 -3.84
CA THR A 184 12.49 -1.04 -3.14
C THR A 184 13.58 -1.46 -4.12
N LYS A 185 13.24 -1.99 -5.30
CA LYS A 185 14.23 -2.38 -6.30
C LYS A 185 14.99 -1.18 -6.86
N ALA A 186 14.32 -0.08 -7.17
CA ALA A 186 14.92 1.14 -7.72
C ALA A 186 15.91 1.78 -6.75
N ALA A 187 15.68 1.67 -5.44
CA ALA A 187 16.60 2.12 -4.40
C ALA A 187 17.92 1.32 -4.38
N HIS A 188 17.88 0.02 -4.67
CA HIS A 188 19.06 -0.86 -4.65
C HIS A 188 19.78 -0.92 -6.00
N ALA A 189 19.02 -0.92 -7.10
CA ALA A 189 19.52 -1.10 -8.46
C ALA A 189 18.83 -0.11 -9.41
N PRO A 190 19.25 1.16 -9.43
CA PRO A 190 18.62 2.21 -10.23
C PRO A 190 18.94 2.00 -11.71
N THR A 191 18.05 1.30 -12.40
CA THR A 191 18.10 1.09 -13.86
C THR A 191 16.91 1.76 -14.52
N TRP A 192 17.08 2.21 -15.76
CA TRP A 192 16.02 2.86 -16.51
C TRP A 192 14.76 1.98 -16.59
N ASN A 193 14.93 0.68 -16.88
CA ASN A 193 13.83 -0.29 -16.90
C ASN A 193 13.07 -0.39 -15.57
N THR A 194 13.76 -0.35 -14.43
CA THR A 194 13.05 -0.43 -13.13
C THR A 194 12.23 0.84 -12.87
N TYR A 195 12.77 2.02 -13.23
CA TYR A 195 12.01 3.25 -13.13
C TYR A 195 10.87 3.33 -14.14
N TYR A 196 11.04 2.75 -15.34
CA TYR A 196 9.99 2.66 -16.34
C TYR A 196 8.75 1.90 -15.78
N ASP A 197 8.96 0.76 -15.13
CA ASP A 197 7.90 -0.04 -14.50
C ASP A 197 7.24 0.72 -13.36
N LEU A 198 8.06 1.37 -12.55
CA LEU A 198 7.60 2.14 -11.41
C LEU A 198 6.71 3.31 -11.87
N LEU A 199 7.12 4.02 -12.91
CA LEU A 199 6.35 5.11 -13.50
C LEU A 199 5.09 4.62 -14.19
N THR A 200 5.13 3.44 -14.81
CA THR A 200 3.94 2.77 -15.36
C THR A 200 2.94 2.47 -14.24
N ALA A 201 3.39 1.90 -13.12
CA ALA A 201 2.54 1.63 -11.97
C ALA A 201 1.96 2.91 -11.34
N TYR A 202 2.77 3.97 -11.22
CA TYR A 202 2.31 5.28 -10.77
C TYR A 202 1.26 5.87 -11.71
N ALA A 203 1.46 5.82 -13.03
CA ALA A 203 0.52 6.32 -14.02
C ALA A 203 -0.83 5.59 -13.94
N LEU A 204 -0.80 4.26 -13.82
CA LEU A 204 -2.00 3.44 -13.70
C LEU A 204 -2.77 3.73 -12.41
N LYS A 205 -2.06 3.85 -11.27
CA LYS A 205 -2.68 4.26 -10.00
C LYS A 205 -3.28 5.66 -10.10
N ALA A 206 -2.54 6.64 -10.61
CA ALA A 206 -3.00 8.01 -10.77
C ALA A 206 -4.24 8.11 -11.67
N ASN A 207 -4.25 7.40 -12.80
CA ASN A 207 -5.44 7.33 -13.66
C ASN A 207 -6.64 6.73 -12.93
N CYS A 208 -6.42 5.65 -12.18
CA CYS A 208 -7.47 4.98 -11.41
C CYS A 208 -8.08 5.91 -10.35
N LEU A 209 -7.24 6.66 -9.62
CA LEU A 209 -7.67 7.66 -8.64
C LEU A 209 -8.43 8.82 -9.31
N LEU A 210 -7.97 9.29 -10.46
CA LEU A 210 -8.63 10.32 -11.25
C LEU A 210 -10.03 9.88 -11.70
N ASP A 211 -10.16 8.67 -12.23
CA ASP A 211 -11.45 8.10 -12.65
C ASP A 211 -12.43 7.94 -11.47
N MET A 212 -11.92 7.66 -10.28
CA MET A 212 -12.72 7.62 -9.04
C MET A 212 -12.97 8.98 -8.38
N LYS A 213 -12.36 10.05 -8.90
CA LYS A 213 -12.37 11.38 -8.27
C LYS A 213 -11.77 11.40 -6.86
N GLN A 214 -10.82 10.52 -6.57
CA GLN A 214 -10.02 10.53 -5.34
C GLN A 214 -8.84 11.49 -5.51
N TYR A 215 -9.13 12.79 -5.49
CA TYR A 215 -8.13 13.82 -5.78
C TYR A 215 -7.07 13.98 -4.67
N ASP A 216 -7.44 13.77 -3.41
CA ASP A 216 -6.51 13.86 -2.28
C ASP A 216 -5.40 12.80 -2.44
N ASP A 217 -5.78 11.53 -2.65
CA ASP A 217 -4.85 10.42 -2.90
C ASP A 217 -4.02 10.64 -4.17
N LEU A 218 -4.59 11.26 -5.22
CA LEU A 218 -3.87 11.60 -6.46
C LEU A 218 -2.77 12.63 -6.17
N PHE A 219 -3.07 13.67 -5.41
CA PHE A 219 -2.11 14.73 -5.09
C PHE A 219 -1.06 14.27 -4.07
N ASP A 220 -1.41 13.37 -3.16
CA ASP A 220 -0.46 12.72 -2.25
C ASP A 220 0.58 11.89 -3.01
N LEU A 221 0.18 11.25 -4.12
CA LEU A 221 1.08 10.47 -4.99
C LEU A 221 2.11 11.34 -5.73
N ARG A 222 1.83 12.63 -5.90
CA ARG A 222 2.53 13.50 -6.86
C ARG A 222 4.02 13.61 -6.61
N ALA A 223 4.43 13.84 -5.36
CA ALA A 223 5.82 14.06 -5.03
C ALA A 223 6.69 12.84 -5.36
N SER A 224 6.22 11.64 -5.02
CA SER A 224 6.92 10.39 -5.30
C SER A 224 6.97 10.09 -6.80
N TYR A 225 5.86 10.31 -7.52
CA TYR A 225 5.80 10.13 -8.96
C TYR A 225 6.75 11.11 -9.68
N GLU A 226 6.72 12.40 -9.34
CA GLU A 226 7.60 13.42 -9.93
C GLU A 226 9.10 13.13 -9.65
N ALA A 227 9.42 12.65 -8.44
CA ALA A 227 10.77 12.24 -8.08
C ALA A 227 11.27 11.05 -8.91
N ALA A 228 10.45 10.02 -9.07
CA ALA A 228 10.78 8.86 -9.91
C ALA A 228 10.96 9.27 -11.39
N LEU A 229 10.13 10.20 -11.88
CA LEU A 229 10.19 10.69 -13.26
C LEU A 229 11.51 11.44 -13.51
N LYS A 230 11.92 12.30 -12.57
CA LYS A 230 13.21 13.00 -12.62
C LYS A 230 14.40 12.03 -12.65
N LYS A 231 14.31 10.91 -11.91
CA LYS A 231 15.34 9.86 -11.93
C LYS A 231 15.41 9.15 -13.28
N ALA A 232 14.26 8.74 -13.84
CA ALA A 232 14.21 8.09 -15.15
C ALA A 232 14.78 8.97 -16.27
N ASN A 233 14.44 10.27 -16.27
CA ASN A 233 14.95 11.25 -17.23
C ASN A 233 16.48 11.43 -17.19
N GLY A 234 17.12 11.12 -16.06
CA GLY A 234 18.58 11.18 -15.90
C GLY A 234 19.31 9.89 -16.27
N LEU A 235 18.59 8.82 -16.63
CA LEU A 235 19.16 7.52 -16.98
C LEU A 235 19.14 7.30 -18.51
N PRO A 236 20.09 6.54 -19.06
CA PRO A 236 20.06 6.16 -20.48
C PRO A 236 18.78 5.40 -20.82
N GLU A 237 17.99 5.93 -21.75
CA GLU A 237 16.75 5.31 -22.21
C GLU A 237 17.01 3.91 -22.79
N GLY A 238 16.26 2.91 -22.29
CA GLY A 238 16.20 1.58 -22.91
C GLY A 238 15.30 1.55 -24.15
N ILE A 239 14.42 2.55 -24.26
CA ILE A 239 13.46 2.72 -25.35
C ILE A 239 13.54 4.18 -25.82
N ASN A 240 13.79 4.38 -27.11
CA ASN A 240 13.80 5.71 -27.69
C ASN A 240 12.47 6.44 -27.49
N SER A 241 12.52 7.62 -26.89
CA SER A 241 11.40 8.53 -26.65
C SER A 241 10.41 8.10 -25.57
N ALA A 242 10.66 6.99 -24.86
CA ALA A 242 9.76 6.56 -23.80
C ALA A 242 9.69 7.54 -22.62
N ASN A 243 10.78 8.22 -22.28
CA ASN A 243 10.74 9.26 -21.25
C ASN A 243 9.80 10.40 -21.66
N ASP A 244 9.80 10.79 -22.94
CA ASP A 244 8.95 11.86 -23.44
C ASP A 244 7.46 11.53 -23.23
N GLU A 245 7.06 10.28 -23.51
CA GLU A 245 5.71 9.76 -23.23
C GLU A 245 5.38 9.66 -21.74
N LEU A 246 6.33 9.24 -20.90
CA LEU A 246 6.17 9.21 -19.44
C LEU A 246 5.92 10.62 -18.88
N ASN A 247 6.67 11.61 -19.37
CA ASN A 247 6.48 13.01 -19.00
C ASN A 247 5.10 13.52 -19.49
N ALA A 248 4.72 13.24 -20.74
CA ALA A 248 3.41 13.61 -21.28
C ALA A 248 2.25 13.00 -20.45
N THR A 249 2.38 11.73 -20.07
CA THR A 249 1.40 11.04 -19.21
C THR A 249 1.25 11.73 -17.86
N PHE A 250 2.37 11.99 -17.18
CA PHE A 250 2.38 12.71 -15.91
C PHE A 250 1.72 14.10 -16.03
N PHE A 251 2.15 14.91 -17.01
CA PHE A 251 1.60 16.24 -17.20
C PHE A 251 0.10 16.22 -17.49
N SER A 252 -0.34 15.28 -18.32
CA SER A 252 -1.74 15.15 -18.68
C SER A 252 -2.63 14.75 -17.49
N LEU A 253 -2.23 13.75 -16.69
CA LEU A 253 -2.99 13.30 -15.52
C LEU A 253 -3.18 14.43 -14.49
N TYR A 254 -2.10 15.16 -14.17
CA TYR A 254 -2.17 16.26 -13.21
C TYR A 254 -2.82 17.51 -13.80
N ALA A 255 -2.74 17.77 -15.11
CA ALA A 255 -3.52 18.83 -15.74
C ALA A 255 -5.02 18.61 -15.54
N ILE A 256 -5.50 17.37 -15.76
CA ILE A 256 -6.91 17.01 -15.54
C ILE A 256 -7.26 17.08 -14.06
N GLY A 257 -6.43 16.53 -13.17
CA GLY A 257 -6.68 16.55 -11.73
C GLY A 257 -6.78 17.97 -11.15
N TYR A 258 -5.92 18.89 -11.58
CA TYR A 258 -6.02 20.29 -11.18
C TYR A 258 -7.28 20.97 -11.73
N GLU A 259 -7.65 20.69 -12.99
CA GLU A 259 -8.80 21.34 -13.62
C GLU A 259 -10.11 20.88 -12.97
N GLU A 260 -10.27 19.58 -12.72
CA GLU A 260 -11.44 19.02 -12.02
C GLU A 260 -11.60 19.54 -10.58
N THR A 261 -10.50 19.98 -9.94
CA THR A 261 -10.51 20.56 -8.59
C THR A 261 -10.55 22.08 -8.56
N GLY A 262 -10.70 22.74 -9.73
CA GLY A 262 -10.80 24.20 -9.85
C GLY A 262 -9.46 24.95 -9.77
N GLN A 263 -8.33 24.23 -9.77
CA GLN A 263 -6.98 24.81 -9.76
C GLN A 263 -6.50 25.17 -11.17
N HIS A 264 -7.27 26.00 -11.88
CA HIS A 264 -7.12 26.29 -13.31
C HIS A 264 -5.72 26.76 -13.74
N ALA A 265 -5.03 27.57 -12.91
CA ALA A 265 -3.69 28.04 -13.23
C ALA A 265 -2.64 26.91 -13.20
N ALA A 266 -2.75 26.00 -12.23
CA ALA A 266 -1.89 24.83 -12.13
C ALA A 266 -2.18 23.83 -13.26
N ALA A 267 -3.46 23.62 -13.57
CA ALA A 267 -3.93 22.87 -14.73
C ALA A 267 -3.33 23.36 -16.04
N SER A 268 -3.45 24.67 -16.33
CA SER A 268 -2.86 25.28 -17.53
C SER A 268 -1.36 25.10 -17.58
N THR A 269 -0.65 25.29 -16.46
CA THR A 269 0.80 25.11 -16.40
C THR A 269 1.22 23.68 -16.76
N MET A 270 0.47 22.68 -16.29
CA MET A 270 0.74 21.28 -16.62
C MET A 270 0.40 20.98 -18.08
N PHE A 271 -0.67 21.56 -18.62
CA PHE A 271 -1.02 21.42 -20.03
C PHE A 271 0.00 22.08 -20.98
N ASP A 272 0.55 23.24 -20.61
CA ASP A 272 1.63 23.90 -21.37
C ASP A 272 2.88 23.00 -21.43
N LYS A 273 3.25 22.39 -20.30
CA LYS A 273 4.32 21.38 -20.27
C LYS A 273 3.99 20.17 -21.16
N LEU A 274 2.76 19.66 -21.11
CA LEU A 274 2.32 18.56 -21.96
C LEU A 274 2.50 18.90 -23.45
N THR A 275 1.98 20.04 -23.89
CA THR A 275 2.06 20.47 -25.30
C THR A 275 3.48 20.76 -25.78
N SER A 276 4.41 21.01 -24.86
CA SER A 276 5.84 21.14 -25.18
C SER A 276 6.57 19.80 -25.41
N THR A 277 5.95 18.67 -25.08
CA THR A 277 6.53 17.34 -25.30
C THR A 277 6.46 16.93 -26.78
N ARG A 278 7.39 16.09 -27.25
CA ARG A 278 7.31 15.55 -28.62
C ARG A 278 6.12 14.62 -28.78
N ALA A 279 5.79 13.85 -27.74
CA ALA A 279 4.68 12.91 -27.67
C ALA A 279 3.35 13.60 -28.00
N ALA A 280 3.11 14.80 -27.46
CA ALA A 280 1.91 15.59 -27.77
C ALA A 280 1.79 15.99 -29.26
N GLY A 281 2.90 16.10 -29.98
CA GLY A 281 2.93 16.38 -31.42
C GLY A 281 2.84 15.16 -32.33
N THR A 282 2.86 13.94 -31.79
CA THR A 282 2.69 12.71 -32.57
C THR A 282 1.20 12.46 -32.89
N PRO A 283 0.86 11.59 -33.86
CA PRO A 283 -0.53 11.20 -34.07
C PRO A 283 -1.21 10.58 -32.84
N SER A 284 -0.45 9.93 -31.96
CA SER A 284 -0.93 9.42 -30.67
C SER A 284 -1.01 10.48 -29.58
N GLY A 285 -0.56 11.71 -29.84
CA GLY A 285 -0.61 12.84 -28.91
C GLY A 285 -2.04 13.24 -28.50
N GLY A 286 -3.03 12.89 -29.33
CA GLY A 286 -4.45 13.04 -29.01
C GLY A 286 -4.84 12.33 -27.72
N THR A 287 -4.27 11.15 -27.46
CA THR A 287 -4.48 10.40 -26.23
C THR A 287 -4.15 11.24 -24.98
N PHE A 288 -3.08 12.03 -24.99
CA PHE A 288 -2.71 12.86 -23.84
C PHE A 288 -3.47 14.19 -23.80
N THR A 289 -3.79 14.78 -24.96
CA THR A 289 -4.27 16.18 -25.02
C THR A 289 -5.78 16.28 -24.98
N VAL A 290 -6.49 15.37 -25.66
CA VAL A 290 -7.95 15.40 -25.81
C VAL A 290 -8.72 15.42 -24.49
N PRO A 291 -8.39 14.64 -23.44
CA PRO A 291 -9.15 14.67 -22.20
C PRO A 291 -9.23 16.07 -21.59
N TYR A 292 -8.10 16.75 -21.50
CA TYR A 292 -8.01 18.11 -20.96
C TYR A 292 -8.70 19.13 -21.87
N LEU A 293 -8.55 19.01 -23.20
CA LEU A 293 -9.20 19.90 -24.16
C LEU A 293 -10.73 19.78 -24.09
N LEU A 294 -11.27 18.56 -23.92
CA LEU A 294 -12.70 18.36 -23.71
C LEU A 294 -13.18 18.99 -22.39
N LEU A 295 -12.44 18.76 -21.30
CA LEU A 295 -12.75 19.30 -19.97
C LEU A 295 -12.79 20.83 -19.96
N THR A 296 -11.82 21.47 -20.62
CA THR A 296 -11.70 22.94 -20.76
C THR A 296 -12.51 23.52 -21.92
N LYS A 297 -13.40 22.73 -22.53
CA LYS A 297 -14.31 23.15 -23.61
C LYS A 297 -13.61 23.64 -24.89
N ARG A 298 -12.36 23.25 -25.11
CA ARG A 298 -11.56 23.54 -26.31
C ARG A 298 -11.85 22.51 -27.42
N TYR A 299 -13.13 22.40 -27.78
CA TYR A 299 -13.64 21.30 -28.62
C TYR A 299 -13.06 21.29 -30.04
N ASN A 300 -12.77 22.45 -30.61
CA ASN A 300 -12.15 22.54 -31.95
C ASN A 300 -10.74 21.92 -31.96
N GLU A 301 -9.95 22.17 -30.92
CA GLU A 301 -8.60 21.61 -30.78
C GLU A 301 -8.67 20.11 -30.48
N ALA A 302 -9.61 19.68 -29.63
CA ALA A 302 -9.86 18.26 -29.39
C ALA A 302 -10.23 17.53 -30.70
N MET A 303 -11.10 18.11 -31.52
CA MET A 303 -11.47 17.55 -32.82
C MET A 303 -10.31 17.49 -33.80
N ALA A 304 -9.42 18.49 -33.82
CA ALA A 304 -8.23 18.48 -34.66
C ALA A 304 -7.31 17.32 -34.27
N ALA A 305 -7.03 17.14 -32.97
CA ALA A 305 -6.22 16.03 -32.47
C ALA A 305 -6.84 14.66 -32.80
N LEU A 306 -8.15 14.49 -32.55
CA LEU A 306 -8.87 13.25 -32.83
C LEU A 306 -8.88 12.87 -34.32
N ARG A 307 -8.93 13.86 -35.23
CA ARG A 307 -8.86 13.61 -36.68
C ARG A 307 -7.50 13.06 -37.09
N VAL A 308 -6.41 13.62 -36.54
CA VAL A 308 -5.05 13.15 -36.81
C VAL A 308 -4.87 11.72 -36.28
N GLU A 309 -5.34 11.45 -35.07
CA GLU A 309 -5.27 10.13 -34.44
C GLU A 309 -6.08 9.07 -35.22
N GLU A 310 -7.32 9.40 -35.61
CA GLU A 310 -8.16 8.52 -36.42
C GLU A 310 -7.54 8.23 -37.80
N GLN A 311 -6.99 9.25 -38.46
CA GLN A 311 -6.35 9.09 -39.76
C GLN A 311 -5.14 8.16 -39.68
N ALA A 312 -4.30 8.32 -38.66
CA ALA A 312 -3.16 7.44 -38.42
C ALA A 312 -3.60 6.00 -38.12
N TRP A 313 -4.68 5.82 -37.35
CA TRP A 313 -5.27 4.51 -37.08
C TRP A 313 -5.69 3.81 -38.39
N LEU A 314 -6.46 4.50 -39.23
CA LEU A 314 -6.94 3.96 -40.50
C LEU A 314 -5.78 3.62 -41.46
N GLN A 315 -4.74 4.45 -41.52
CA GLN A 315 -3.56 4.20 -42.36
C GLN A 315 -2.72 3.02 -41.88
N SER A 316 -2.76 2.71 -40.58
CA SER A 316 -2.01 1.59 -40.03
C SER A 316 -2.57 0.22 -40.41
N GLY A 317 -3.83 0.16 -40.88
CA GLY A 317 -4.51 -1.09 -41.22
C GLY A 317 -4.88 -1.94 -39.99
N ARG A 318 -4.83 -1.36 -38.78
CA ARG A 318 -5.29 -1.99 -37.53
C ARG A 318 -6.76 -2.34 -37.60
N ASP A 319 -7.16 -3.35 -36.82
CA ASP A 319 -8.57 -3.69 -36.66
C ASP A 319 -9.34 -2.46 -36.15
N THR A 320 -10.51 -2.23 -36.73
CA THR A 320 -11.41 -1.15 -36.29
C THR A 320 -12.36 -1.63 -35.22
N ILE A 321 -12.53 -2.96 -35.07
CA ILE A 321 -13.16 -3.59 -33.92
C ILE A 321 -12.09 -3.71 -32.83
N ASP A 322 -11.69 -2.55 -32.30
CA ASP A 322 -10.70 -2.35 -31.25
C ASP A 322 -11.27 -1.44 -30.15
N TYR A 323 -10.87 -1.72 -28.90
CA TYR A 323 -11.36 -0.98 -27.74
C TYR A 323 -10.94 0.50 -27.76
N SER A 324 -9.70 0.79 -28.14
CA SER A 324 -9.14 2.15 -28.20
C SER A 324 -9.85 2.98 -29.27
N TYR A 325 -10.01 2.39 -30.47
CA TYR A 325 -10.71 3.05 -31.57
C TYR A 325 -12.15 3.40 -31.17
N THR A 326 -12.84 2.46 -30.53
CA THR A 326 -14.23 2.62 -30.10
C THR A 326 -14.37 3.62 -28.95
N HIS A 327 -13.70 3.39 -27.82
CA HIS A 327 -13.92 4.12 -26.57
C HIS A 327 -13.10 5.39 -26.42
N THR A 328 -12.01 5.55 -27.18
CA THR A 328 -11.16 6.76 -27.14
C THR A 328 -11.39 7.65 -28.34
N ILE A 329 -11.33 7.13 -29.57
CA ILE A 329 -11.45 7.98 -30.76
C ILE A 329 -12.91 8.32 -31.05
N LEU A 330 -13.76 7.32 -31.32
CA LEU A 330 -15.14 7.56 -31.74
C LEU A 330 -16.00 8.23 -30.67
N ILE A 331 -15.91 7.78 -29.42
CA ILE A 331 -16.69 8.37 -28.31
C ILE A 331 -16.26 9.81 -28.00
N ASN A 332 -14.96 10.11 -27.95
CA ASN A 332 -14.52 11.49 -27.70
C ASN A 332 -14.84 12.40 -28.89
N LYS A 333 -14.81 11.88 -30.12
CA LYS A 333 -15.25 12.60 -31.31
C LYS A 333 -16.75 12.87 -31.26
N ALA A 334 -17.57 11.89 -30.89
CA ALA A 334 -19.01 12.09 -30.71
C ALA A 334 -19.30 13.17 -29.65
N ARG A 335 -18.59 13.16 -28.51
CA ARG A 335 -18.71 14.19 -27.47
C ARG A 335 -18.32 15.58 -27.98
N ALA A 336 -17.19 15.70 -28.66
CA ALA A 336 -16.72 16.97 -29.18
C ALA A 336 -17.66 17.53 -30.27
N LEU A 337 -18.13 16.68 -31.19
CA LEU A 337 -19.11 17.03 -32.23
C LEU A 337 -20.43 17.50 -31.61
N GLN A 338 -20.92 16.78 -30.60
CA GLN A 338 -22.14 17.17 -29.87
C GLN A 338 -21.97 18.55 -29.23
N ALA A 339 -20.83 18.81 -28.59
CA ALA A 339 -20.54 20.10 -27.96
C ALA A 339 -20.37 21.25 -28.97
N LEU A 340 -19.98 20.94 -30.21
CA LEU A 340 -19.91 21.88 -31.33
C LEU A 340 -21.26 22.07 -32.06
N GLY A 341 -22.34 21.40 -31.62
CA GLY A 341 -23.65 21.46 -32.25
C GLY A 341 -23.78 20.62 -33.53
N GLN A 342 -22.78 19.79 -33.85
CA GLN A 342 -22.75 18.87 -34.99
C GLN A 342 -23.45 17.56 -34.64
N TYR A 343 -24.76 17.64 -34.34
CA TYR A 343 -25.52 16.53 -33.76
C TYR A 343 -25.65 15.32 -34.69
N LYS A 344 -25.71 15.54 -36.01
CA LYS A 344 -25.80 14.45 -36.99
C LYS A 344 -24.51 13.63 -36.98
N GLU A 345 -23.36 14.30 -37.15
CA GLU A 345 -22.06 13.61 -37.12
C GLU A 345 -21.79 12.99 -35.74
N ALA A 346 -22.21 13.65 -34.65
CA ALA A 346 -22.10 13.09 -33.31
C ALA A 346 -22.87 11.77 -33.17
N LEU A 347 -24.12 11.72 -33.66
CA LEU A 347 -24.95 10.53 -33.65
C LEU A 347 -24.35 9.42 -34.53
N GLU A 348 -23.85 9.76 -35.72
CA GLU A 348 -23.19 8.78 -36.61
C GLU A 348 -21.95 8.15 -35.96
N ASN A 349 -21.10 8.96 -35.31
CA ASN A 349 -19.93 8.44 -34.58
C ASN A 349 -20.34 7.62 -33.35
N GLY A 350 -21.39 8.04 -32.62
CA GLY A 350 -21.94 7.31 -31.49
C GLY A 350 -22.53 5.95 -31.88
N LEU A 351 -23.31 5.90 -32.96
CA LEU A 351 -23.87 4.65 -33.50
C LEU A 351 -22.77 3.71 -34.02
N ARG A 352 -21.75 4.27 -34.66
CA ARG A 352 -20.58 3.49 -35.09
C ARG A 352 -19.84 2.90 -33.89
N ALA A 353 -19.60 3.70 -32.84
CA ALA A 353 -18.99 3.21 -31.61
C ALA A 353 -19.83 2.09 -30.99
N TYR A 354 -21.15 2.29 -30.87
CA TYR A 354 -22.07 1.29 -30.34
C TYR A 354 -22.05 -0.03 -31.14
N ALA A 355 -22.08 0.04 -32.48
CA ALA A 355 -22.04 -1.16 -33.33
C ALA A 355 -20.70 -1.92 -33.23
N LEU A 356 -19.60 -1.19 -33.09
CA LEU A 356 -18.28 -1.79 -32.87
C LEU A 356 -18.17 -2.39 -31.46
N ASP A 357 -18.76 -1.76 -30.45
CA ASP A 357 -18.80 -2.26 -29.07
C ASP A 357 -19.60 -3.56 -28.96
N ASP A 358 -20.77 -3.65 -29.61
CA ASP A 358 -21.53 -4.90 -29.70
C ASP A 358 -20.75 -6.00 -30.45
N SER A 359 -19.94 -5.62 -31.45
CA SER A 359 -19.04 -6.55 -32.14
C SER A 359 -17.88 -7.00 -31.25
N LEU A 360 -17.33 -6.10 -30.42
CA LEU A 360 -16.32 -6.43 -29.39
C LEU A 360 -16.91 -7.39 -28.36
N GLU A 361 -18.12 -7.12 -27.86
CA GLU A 361 -18.82 -7.99 -26.93
C GLU A 361 -19.12 -9.37 -27.51
N ARG A 362 -19.59 -9.44 -28.76
CA ARG A 362 -19.85 -10.72 -29.43
C ARG A 362 -18.58 -11.53 -29.61
N ARG A 363 -17.49 -10.90 -30.08
CA ARG A 363 -16.17 -11.54 -30.16
C ARG A 363 -15.68 -12.02 -28.80
N ALA A 364 -15.81 -11.17 -27.78
CA ALA A 364 -15.47 -11.51 -26.41
C ALA A 364 -16.28 -12.73 -25.94
N LYS A 365 -17.59 -12.76 -26.21
CA LYS A 365 -18.50 -13.87 -25.90
C LYS A 365 -18.16 -15.15 -26.68
N ASP A 366 -17.85 -15.08 -27.97
CA ASP A 366 -17.53 -16.27 -28.78
C ASP A 366 -16.19 -16.92 -28.36
N GLN A 367 -15.16 -16.09 -28.14
CA GLN A 367 -13.86 -16.54 -27.63
C GLN A 367 -13.92 -16.97 -26.16
N ASN A 368 -14.83 -16.39 -25.37
CA ASN A 368 -15.14 -16.86 -24.02
C ASN A 368 -15.97 -18.15 -24.06
N ALA A 369 -16.94 -18.33 -24.96
CA ALA A 369 -17.82 -19.50 -25.04
C ALA A 369 -17.03 -20.77 -25.43
N LEU A 370 -16.02 -20.65 -26.27
CA LEU A 370 -15.08 -21.74 -26.59
C LEU A 370 -14.26 -22.23 -25.38
N TRP A 371 -14.17 -21.47 -24.27
CA TRP A 371 -13.34 -21.80 -23.10
C TRP A 371 -14.10 -21.85 -21.75
N ILE A 372 -15.17 -21.06 -21.59
CA ILE A 372 -16.07 -21.05 -20.42
C ILE A 372 -16.85 -22.37 -20.31
N ASN A 373 -17.03 -23.09 -21.42
CA ASN A 373 -17.94 -24.24 -21.47
C ASN A 373 -17.44 -25.51 -20.76
N GLU A 374 -16.18 -25.62 -20.33
CA GLU A 374 -15.75 -26.84 -19.64
C GLU A 374 -15.67 -26.72 -18.12
N GLN A 375 -14.83 -25.90 -17.48
CA GLN A 375 -14.74 -25.94 -16.00
C GLN A 375 -14.24 -24.68 -15.27
N LEU A 376 -13.60 -23.73 -15.94
CA LEU A 376 -12.82 -22.68 -15.27
C LEU A 376 -13.62 -21.45 -14.85
N GLY A 377 -14.62 -21.02 -15.64
CA GLY A 377 -15.45 -19.85 -15.31
C GLY A 377 -16.21 -20.01 -13.98
N LYS A 378 -16.84 -21.18 -13.77
CA LYS A 378 -17.51 -21.50 -12.49
C LYS A 378 -16.53 -21.61 -11.32
N LYS A 379 -15.38 -22.27 -11.50
CA LYS A 379 -14.35 -22.39 -10.44
C LYS A 379 -13.77 -21.03 -10.05
N MET A 380 -13.49 -20.15 -11.01
CA MET A 380 -12.93 -18.82 -10.76
C MET A 380 -13.97 -17.85 -10.17
N LEU A 381 -15.20 -17.83 -10.69
CA LEU A 381 -16.28 -17.04 -10.10
C LEU A 381 -16.52 -17.48 -8.64
N ASN A 382 -16.55 -18.79 -8.36
CA ASN A 382 -16.70 -19.30 -7.00
C ASN A 382 -15.47 -19.02 -6.11
N LYS A 383 -14.25 -19.04 -6.65
CA LYS A 383 -13.02 -18.68 -5.91
C LYS A 383 -12.99 -17.18 -5.61
N TYR A 384 -13.47 -16.34 -6.52
CA TYR A 384 -13.53 -14.89 -6.39
C TYR A 384 -14.62 -14.47 -5.39
N ILE A 385 -15.85 -14.97 -5.57
CA ILE A 385 -16.95 -14.85 -4.60
C ILE A 385 -16.49 -15.38 -3.23
N GLY A 386 -15.85 -16.55 -3.19
CA GLY A 386 -15.32 -17.13 -1.96
C GLY A 386 -14.20 -16.32 -1.28
N ARG A 387 -13.37 -15.58 -2.03
CA ARG A 387 -12.39 -14.65 -1.43
C ARG A 387 -13.06 -13.40 -0.86
N GLN A 388 -14.07 -12.86 -1.57
CA GLN A 388 -14.85 -11.72 -1.11
C GLN A 388 -15.62 -12.06 0.18
N ASP A 389 -16.24 -13.25 0.22
CA ASP A 389 -16.91 -13.78 1.40
C ASP A 389 -15.93 -14.06 2.55
N LYS A 390 -14.74 -14.58 2.28
CA LYS A 390 -13.71 -14.79 3.33
C LYS A 390 -13.27 -13.49 3.98
N SER A 391 -13.04 -12.42 3.21
CA SER A 391 -12.67 -11.12 3.76
C SER A 391 -13.78 -10.55 4.67
N LEU A 392 -15.03 -10.64 4.22
CA LEU A 392 -16.19 -10.24 5.01
C LEU A 392 -16.37 -11.12 6.26
N THR A 393 -16.10 -12.41 6.16
CA THR A 393 -16.20 -13.35 7.29
C THR A 393 -15.12 -13.09 8.34
N ILE A 394 -13.88 -12.82 7.92
CA ILE A 394 -12.79 -12.43 8.83
C ILE A 394 -13.15 -11.14 9.57
N SER A 395 -13.68 -10.13 8.88
CA SER A 395 -14.14 -8.88 9.51
C SER A 395 -15.28 -9.11 10.51
N ARG A 396 -16.28 -9.95 10.17
CA ARG A 396 -17.36 -10.32 11.09
C ARG A 396 -16.87 -11.08 12.32
N VAL A 397 -15.95 -12.03 12.15
CA VAL A 397 -15.34 -12.78 13.26
C VAL A 397 -14.52 -11.86 14.16
N ALA A 398 -13.70 -10.98 13.58
CA ALA A 398 -12.94 -9.99 14.34
C ALA A 398 -13.86 -9.07 15.17
N ASN A 399 -14.96 -8.58 14.57
CA ASN A 399 -15.95 -7.78 15.29
C ASN A 399 -16.65 -8.57 16.41
N ALA A 400 -16.98 -9.85 16.18
CA ALA A 400 -17.57 -10.71 17.20
C ALA A 400 -16.60 -10.98 18.36
N VAL A 401 -15.32 -11.22 18.07
CA VAL A 401 -14.27 -11.40 19.08
C VAL A 401 -14.07 -10.12 19.88
N MET A 402 -13.99 -8.95 19.22
CA MET A 402 -13.89 -7.66 19.90
C MET A 402 -15.10 -7.41 20.81
N GLY A 403 -16.32 -7.73 20.35
CA GLY A 403 -17.54 -7.63 21.16
C GLY A 403 -17.52 -8.56 22.38
N ALA A 404 -17.06 -9.80 22.23
CA ALA A 404 -16.95 -10.75 23.32
C ALA A 404 -15.91 -10.30 24.38
N LEU A 405 -14.76 -9.79 23.93
CA LEU A 405 -13.74 -9.23 24.81
C LEU A 405 -14.27 -8.02 25.59
N LEU A 406 -15.02 -7.13 24.93
CA LEU A 406 -15.66 -5.99 25.58
C LEU A 406 -16.65 -6.44 26.67
N ALA A 407 -17.47 -7.45 26.39
CA ALA A 407 -18.43 -8.00 27.36
C ALA A 407 -17.74 -8.61 28.58
N VAL A 408 -16.61 -9.33 28.38
CA VAL A 408 -15.79 -9.86 29.49
C VAL A 408 -15.21 -8.73 30.32
N CYS A 409 -14.66 -7.69 29.70
CA CYS A 409 -14.15 -6.52 30.42
C CYS A 409 -15.24 -5.83 31.26
N ILE A 410 -16.45 -5.68 30.71
CA ILE A 410 -17.59 -5.12 31.45
C ILE A 410 -17.97 -6.02 32.63
N ALA A 411 -18.05 -7.34 32.43
CA ALA A 411 -18.34 -8.28 33.50
C ALA A 411 -17.28 -8.26 34.61
N LEU A 412 -16.00 -8.15 34.26
CA LEU A 412 -14.90 -8.01 35.21
C LEU A 412 -14.97 -6.68 35.97
N MET A 413 -15.32 -5.57 35.30
CA MET A 413 -15.52 -4.28 35.96
C MET A 413 -16.70 -4.32 36.93
N ILE A 414 -17.82 -4.95 36.56
CA ILE A 414 -18.97 -5.16 37.46
C ILE A 414 -18.54 -6.04 38.64
N TYR A 415 -17.85 -7.15 38.40
CA TYR A 415 -17.36 -8.04 39.45
C TYR A 415 -16.42 -7.31 40.41
N ALA A 416 -15.46 -6.54 39.89
CA ALA A 416 -14.54 -5.73 40.69
C ALA A 416 -15.27 -4.66 41.51
N PHE A 417 -16.30 -4.04 40.95
CA PHE A 417 -17.14 -3.08 41.67
C PHE A 417 -17.92 -3.73 42.82
N TRP A 418 -18.50 -4.92 42.57
CA TRP A 418 -19.21 -5.70 43.59
C TRP A 418 -18.27 -6.20 44.69
N SER A 419 -17.09 -6.73 44.32
CA SER A 419 -16.10 -7.20 45.28
C SER A 419 -15.55 -6.06 46.12
N TYR A 420 -15.29 -4.89 45.51
CA TYR A 420 -14.90 -3.67 46.20
C TYR A 420 -15.96 -3.21 47.20
N ARG A 421 -17.25 -3.19 46.81
CA ARG A 421 -18.35 -2.86 47.73
C ARG A 421 -18.41 -3.82 48.91
N LYS A 422 -18.33 -5.12 48.66
CA LYS A 422 -18.36 -6.16 49.70
C LYS A 422 -17.18 -6.08 50.66
N ILE A 423 -15.97 -5.83 50.14
CA ILE A 423 -14.77 -5.61 50.97
C ILE A 423 -14.93 -4.35 51.81
N LYS A 424 -15.47 -3.27 51.24
CA LYS A 424 -15.69 -2.02 51.98
C LYS A 424 -16.70 -2.18 53.11
N GLU A 425 -17.76 -2.95 52.91
CA GLU A 425 -18.72 -3.30 53.97
C GLU A 425 -18.09 -4.16 55.07
N LYS A 426 -17.34 -5.21 54.69
CA LYS A 426 -16.59 -6.03 55.66
C LYS A 426 -15.56 -5.21 56.43
N ASN A 427 -14.83 -4.32 55.77
CA ASN A 427 -13.84 -3.47 56.41
C ASN A 427 -14.51 -2.47 57.37
N ARG A 428 -15.70 -1.95 57.04
CA ARG A 428 -16.49 -1.12 57.97
C ARG A 428 -16.95 -1.93 59.20
N ALA A 429 -17.41 -3.16 59.00
CA ALA A 429 -17.80 -4.04 60.10
C ALA A 429 -16.60 -4.43 60.98
N SER A 430 -15.44 -4.73 60.39
CA SER A 430 -14.20 -4.98 61.13
C SER A 430 -13.72 -3.74 61.88
N LEU A 431 -13.84 -2.54 61.31
CA LEU A 431 -13.51 -1.29 62.01
C LEU A 431 -14.45 -1.01 63.19
N ALA A 432 -15.74 -1.34 63.06
CA ALA A 432 -16.70 -1.25 64.17
C ALA A 432 -16.41 -2.29 65.27
N LEU A 433 -16.05 -3.52 64.90
CA LEU A 433 -15.65 -4.56 65.84
C LEU A 433 -14.33 -4.21 66.54
N VAL A 434 -13.35 -3.65 65.82
CA VAL A 434 -12.08 -3.18 66.39
C VAL A 434 -12.33 -2.01 67.34
N SER A 435 -13.17 -1.04 66.97
CA SER A 435 -13.49 0.08 67.87
C SER A 435 -14.25 -0.39 69.11
N GLU A 436 -15.17 -1.35 68.97
CA GLU A 436 -15.89 -1.97 70.08
C GLU A 436 -14.97 -2.80 70.99
N LEU A 437 -14.06 -3.60 70.40
CA LEU A 437 -13.04 -4.34 71.15
C LEU A 437 -12.04 -3.42 71.84
N LEU A 438 -11.70 -2.28 71.26
CA LEU A 438 -10.86 -1.26 71.90
C LEU A 438 -11.60 -0.58 73.06
N LEU A 439 -12.90 -0.33 72.92
CA LEU A 439 -13.75 0.20 73.99
C LEU A 439 -13.90 -0.80 75.14
N TYR A 440 -14.08 -2.08 74.81
CA TYR A 440 -14.13 -3.18 75.77
C TYR A 440 -12.78 -3.41 76.47
N LYS A 441 -11.67 -3.39 75.72
CA LYS A 441 -10.31 -3.42 76.26
C LYS A 441 -10.06 -2.23 77.18
N ARG A 442 -10.51 -1.02 76.82
CA ARG A 442 -10.43 0.19 77.66
C ARG A 442 -11.24 0.06 78.94
N GLN A 443 -12.46 -0.48 78.88
CA GLN A 443 -13.31 -0.74 80.05
C GLN A 443 -12.74 -1.82 80.99
N LEU A 444 -12.07 -2.85 80.45
CA LEU A 444 -11.33 -3.85 81.23
C LEU A 444 -10.08 -3.25 81.88
N LEU A 445 -9.36 -2.39 81.15
CA LEU A 445 -8.18 -1.67 81.63
C LEU A 445 -8.52 -0.55 82.65
N ASP A 446 -9.74 -0.03 82.67
CA ASP A 446 -10.26 0.89 83.71
C ASP A 446 -10.70 0.14 84.97
N LYS A 447 -11.11 -1.13 84.85
CA LYS A 447 -11.50 -1.99 85.97
C LYS A 447 -10.33 -2.77 86.59
N MET A 448 -9.16 -2.73 85.96
CA MET A 448 -7.93 -3.34 86.45
C MET A 448 -6.87 -2.28 86.64
N ASP A 449 -6.52 -1.96 87.88
CA ASP A 449 -5.13 -1.61 88.20
C ASP A 449 -4.77 -2.17 89.58
N PRO A 450 -3.54 -2.69 89.77
CA PRO A 450 -2.30 -1.99 89.40
C PRO A 450 -1.24 -2.91 88.77
N TYR A 451 -1.37 -3.24 87.48
CA TYR A 451 -0.33 -4.01 86.76
C TYR A 451 -0.48 -3.89 85.23
N SER A 452 -0.47 -2.68 84.67
CA SER A 452 -0.32 -2.56 83.20
C SER A 452 0.18 -1.22 82.65
N ASP A 453 0.96 -0.44 83.40
CA ASP A 453 1.62 0.74 82.80
C ASP A 453 2.54 0.36 81.63
N GLU A 454 3.11 -0.86 81.62
CA GLU A 454 3.97 -1.32 80.52
C GLU A 454 3.17 -1.78 79.29
N ALA A 455 2.06 -2.51 79.47
CA ALA A 455 1.26 -3.03 78.36
C ALA A 455 0.31 -1.98 77.74
N LYS A 456 -0.16 -0.99 78.53
CA LYS A 456 -0.86 0.21 78.02
C LYS A 456 0.11 1.06 77.17
N LYS A 457 1.32 1.27 77.67
CA LYS A 457 2.37 2.06 76.99
C LYS A 457 2.89 1.40 75.72
N GLU A 458 3.14 0.08 75.70
CA GLU A 458 3.54 -0.61 74.46
C GLU A 458 2.48 -0.53 73.35
N THR A 459 1.18 -0.64 73.70
CA THR A 459 0.10 -0.56 72.71
C THR A 459 -0.09 0.89 72.20
N GLU A 460 0.03 1.89 73.08
CA GLU A 460 -0.02 3.31 72.71
C GLU A 460 1.21 3.74 71.89
N ASP A 461 2.40 3.26 72.24
CA ASP A 461 3.66 3.55 71.53
C ASP A 461 3.64 2.97 70.10
N GLU A 462 3.13 1.75 69.89
CA GLU A 462 3.04 1.17 68.55
C GLU A 462 2.02 1.90 67.66
N MET A 463 0.90 2.34 68.23
CA MET A 463 -0.11 3.14 67.52
C MET A 463 0.44 4.53 67.15
N LEU A 464 1.18 5.17 68.06
CA LEU A 464 1.84 6.46 67.82
C LEU A 464 2.92 6.35 66.73
N LEU A 465 3.70 5.27 66.71
CA LEU A 465 4.68 5.01 65.66
C LEU A 465 3.99 4.88 64.29
N TYR A 466 2.91 4.10 64.19
CA TYR A 466 2.18 3.96 62.93
C TYR A 466 1.57 5.29 62.45
N GLU A 467 1.00 6.10 63.36
CA GLU A 467 0.51 7.44 63.01
C GLU A 467 1.61 8.35 62.47
N ASN A 468 2.82 8.30 63.04
CA ASN A 468 3.96 9.08 62.57
C ASN A 468 4.43 8.62 61.18
N PHE A 469 4.37 7.32 60.87
CA PHE A 469 4.63 6.81 59.53
C PHE A 469 3.60 7.32 58.52
N MET A 470 2.31 7.29 58.86
CA MET A 470 1.25 7.84 58.00
C MET A 470 1.42 9.34 57.75
N LYS A 471 1.88 10.11 58.75
CA LYS A 471 2.19 11.53 58.57
C LYS A 471 3.37 11.75 57.62
N ILE A 472 4.39 10.90 57.66
CA ILE A 472 5.52 10.94 56.71
C ILE A 472 5.01 10.72 55.28
N GLU A 473 4.23 9.66 55.03
CA GLU A 473 3.70 9.38 53.70
C GLU A 473 2.83 10.53 53.19
N LYS A 474 1.93 11.01 54.05
CA LYS A 474 1.07 12.15 53.75
C LYS A 474 1.88 13.42 53.41
N LEU A 475 2.92 13.72 54.19
CA LEU A 475 3.78 14.87 53.95
C LEU A 475 4.47 14.80 52.58
N ILE A 476 5.01 13.62 52.23
CA ILE A 476 5.71 13.39 50.96
C ILE A 476 4.74 13.60 49.78
N VAL A 477 3.54 13.05 49.86
CA VAL A 477 2.54 13.09 48.79
C VAL A 477 1.88 14.47 48.68
N ASP A 478 1.34 15.01 49.78
CA ASP A 478 0.57 16.26 49.76
C ASP A 478 1.43 17.46 49.35
N LYS A 479 2.68 17.51 49.82
CA LYS A 479 3.62 18.58 49.43
C LYS A 479 4.39 18.27 48.14
N ASN A 480 4.10 17.16 47.48
CA ASN A 480 4.82 16.68 46.30
C ASN A 480 6.35 16.65 46.48
N LEU A 481 6.87 16.37 47.68
CA LEU A 481 8.31 16.43 47.95
C LEU A 481 9.10 15.49 47.03
N PHE A 482 8.49 14.39 46.62
CA PHE A 482 9.09 13.40 45.71
C PHE A 482 9.48 13.98 44.34
N VAL A 483 8.95 15.11 43.87
CA VAL A 483 9.39 15.70 42.58
C VAL A 483 10.70 16.50 42.70
N GLN A 484 11.19 16.73 43.91
CA GLN A 484 12.46 17.43 44.11
C GLN A 484 13.63 16.50 43.74
N PRO A 485 14.52 16.87 42.79
CA PRO A 485 15.55 15.96 42.28
C PRO A 485 16.54 15.43 43.32
N ARG A 486 16.75 16.16 44.42
CA ARG A 486 17.71 15.85 45.49
C ARG A 486 17.05 15.61 46.84
N LEU A 487 15.82 15.08 46.88
CA LEU A 487 15.16 14.75 48.14
C LEU A 487 15.93 13.62 48.87
N GLU A 488 16.40 13.93 50.07
CA GLU A 488 17.06 12.98 50.97
C GLU A 488 16.19 12.68 52.20
N ARG A 489 16.52 11.59 52.90
CA ARG A 489 15.83 11.17 54.13
C ARG A 489 15.91 12.24 55.23
N ALA A 490 17.03 12.96 55.28
CA ALA A 490 17.27 14.04 56.24
C ALA A 490 16.28 15.21 56.05
N ASP A 491 15.86 15.49 54.81
CA ASP A 491 14.91 16.56 54.51
C ASP A 491 13.53 16.24 55.07
N VAL A 492 13.08 14.99 54.90
CA VAL A 492 11.79 14.51 55.40
C VAL A 492 11.80 14.39 56.92
N ALA A 493 12.89 13.89 57.50
CA ALA A 493 13.06 13.81 58.96
C ALA A 493 13.01 15.20 59.59
N SER A 494 13.72 16.18 59.02
CA SER A 494 13.72 17.57 59.50
C SER A 494 12.34 18.21 59.38
N ALA A 495 11.62 17.98 58.27
CA ALA A 495 10.27 18.51 58.07
C ALA A 495 9.22 17.90 59.02
N MET A 496 9.49 16.71 59.55
CA MET A 496 8.69 16.03 60.56
C MET A 496 9.13 16.35 62.00
N GLY A 497 10.22 17.12 62.19
CA GLY A 497 10.76 17.43 63.51
C GLY A 497 11.36 16.22 64.26
N MET A 498 11.85 15.21 63.53
CA MET A 498 12.42 13.98 64.10
C MET A 498 13.87 13.75 63.68
N SER A 499 14.60 12.90 64.41
CA SER A 499 15.97 12.55 64.04
C SER A 499 16.01 11.65 62.81
N LEU A 500 17.13 11.68 62.07
CA LEU A 500 17.34 10.79 60.92
C LEU A 500 17.33 9.30 61.33
N ASN A 501 17.78 8.99 62.54
CA ASN A 501 17.77 7.62 63.06
C ASN A 501 16.35 7.13 63.32
N ASP A 502 15.50 7.97 63.94
CA ASP A 502 14.10 7.64 64.18
C ASP A 502 13.33 7.47 62.88
N PHE A 503 13.59 8.35 61.89
CA PHE A 503 13.02 8.20 60.55
C PHE A 503 13.39 6.86 59.92
N ASN A 504 14.67 6.47 59.95
CA ASN A 504 15.12 5.21 59.34
C ASN A 504 14.50 4.00 60.04
N ALA A 505 14.47 4.00 61.38
CA ALA A 505 13.85 2.93 62.15
C ALA A 505 12.35 2.82 61.83
N LEU A 506 11.66 3.96 61.79
CA LEU A 506 10.24 4.03 61.52
C LEU A 506 9.89 3.60 60.09
N PHE A 507 10.63 4.11 59.10
CA PHE A 507 10.41 3.79 57.70
C PHE A 507 10.69 2.32 57.41
N ASN A 508 11.78 1.75 57.94
CA ASN A 508 12.10 0.33 57.75
C ASN A 508 11.14 -0.61 58.49
N ARG A 509 10.51 -0.15 59.59
CA ARG A 509 9.53 -0.95 60.34
C ARG A 509 8.23 -1.14 59.58
N PHE A 510 7.77 -0.12 58.85
CA PHE A 510 6.45 -0.12 58.19
C PHE A 510 6.50 -0.18 56.66
N SER A 511 7.64 0.13 56.03
CA SER A 511 7.84 0.00 54.59
C SER A 511 8.60 -1.28 54.24
N SER A 512 8.10 -2.02 53.26
CA SER A 512 8.81 -3.17 52.66
C SER A 512 9.84 -2.78 51.60
N VAL A 513 9.93 -1.48 51.26
CA VAL A 513 10.84 -0.95 50.25
C VAL A 513 11.73 0.15 50.81
N SER A 514 12.94 0.29 50.26
CA SER A 514 13.83 1.40 50.63
C SER A 514 13.20 2.76 50.29
N PHE A 515 13.53 3.79 51.07
CA PHE A 515 13.05 5.16 50.83
C PHE A 515 13.31 5.63 49.40
N ASN A 516 14.50 5.35 48.85
CA ASN A 516 14.83 5.72 47.47
C ASN A 516 13.95 5.00 46.43
N ASN A 517 13.61 3.73 46.66
CA ASN A 517 12.68 3.02 45.78
C ASN A 517 11.27 3.59 45.90
N TYR A 518 10.80 3.84 47.12
CA TYR A 518 9.50 4.48 47.38
C TYR A 518 9.34 5.81 46.63
N ILE A 519 10.34 6.70 46.73
CA ILE A 519 10.33 7.99 46.02
C ILE A 519 10.35 7.79 44.50
N ASN A 520 11.21 6.90 43.99
CA ASN A 520 11.26 6.63 42.56
C ASN A 520 9.95 6.04 42.02
N ASP A 521 9.28 5.21 42.82
CA ASP A 521 7.99 4.62 42.46
C ASP A 521 6.89 5.68 42.32
N LEU A 522 6.83 6.65 43.24
CA LEU A 522 5.93 7.80 43.15
C LEU A 522 6.23 8.68 41.92
N ARG A 523 7.53 8.93 41.64
CA ARG A 523 7.96 9.69 40.46
C ARG A 523 7.52 9.00 39.16
N MET A 524 7.67 7.68 39.07
CA MET A 524 7.30 6.92 37.87
C MET A 524 5.77 6.84 37.68
N GLU A 525 4.99 6.75 38.75
CA GLU A 525 3.51 6.83 38.68
C GLU A 525 3.02 8.20 38.20
N ARG A 526 3.68 9.28 38.62
CA ARG A 526 3.41 10.62 38.09
C ARG A 526 3.79 10.72 36.61
N ALA A 527 4.94 10.17 36.22
CA ALA A 527 5.39 10.16 34.83
C ALA A 527 4.41 9.42 33.91
N ALA A 528 3.89 8.27 34.35
CA ALA A 528 2.90 7.50 33.60
C ALA A 528 1.61 8.30 33.35
N ARG A 529 1.12 9.05 34.35
CA ARG A 529 -0.02 9.96 34.19
C ARG A 529 0.29 11.09 33.19
N LEU A 530 1.43 11.77 33.35
CA LEU A 530 1.82 12.87 32.46
C LEU A 530 2.01 12.43 31.00
N LEU A 531 2.47 11.20 30.76
CA LEU A 531 2.60 10.66 29.40
C LEU A 531 1.25 10.51 28.68
N LYS A 532 0.16 10.26 29.42
CA LYS A 532 -1.20 10.14 28.87
C LYS A 532 -1.91 11.49 28.80
N ASP A 533 -1.77 12.29 29.85
CA ASP A 533 -2.48 13.58 29.98
C ASP A 533 -1.88 14.68 29.08
N LYS A 534 -0.58 14.58 28.75
CA LYS A 534 0.16 15.59 27.97
C LYS A 534 0.93 14.95 26.79
N PRO A 535 0.26 14.49 25.73
CA PRO A 535 0.91 13.80 24.60
C PRO A 535 1.93 14.68 23.84
N ASN A 536 1.74 16.00 23.88
CA ASN A 536 2.60 16.98 23.22
C ASN A 536 3.90 17.31 23.97
N TYR A 537 4.10 16.79 25.20
CA TYR A 537 5.32 17.05 25.97
C TYR A 537 6.43 16.06 25.57
N THR A 538 7.67 16.54 25.52
CA THR A 538 8.83 15.67 25.28
C THR A 538 9.05 14.76 26.50
N ILE A 539 9.66 13.59 26.27
CA ILE A 539 9.96 12.65 27.36
C ILE A 539 10.93 13.30 28.36
N GLU A 540 11.85 14.13 27.87
CA GLU A 540 12.77 14.94 28.69
C GLU A 540 12.03 15.95 29.57
N ALA A 541 11.01 16.64 29.04
CA ALA A 541 10.22 17.58 29.82
C ALA A 541 9.46 16.86 30.96
N ILE A 542 8.88 15.69 30.67
CA ILE A 542 8.19 14.87 31.68
C ILE A 542 9.17 14.34 32.73
N ALA A 543 10.36 13.90 32.32
CA ALA A 543 11.41 13.44 33.22
C ALA A 543 11.86 14.55 34.19
N ASN A 544 12.00 15.79 33.69
CA ASN A 544 12.28 16.97 34.50
C ASN A 544 11.14 17.28 35.50
N GLU A 545 9.87 17.27 35.05
CA GLU A 545 8.70 17.50 35.92
C GLU A 545 8.53 16.43 37.01
N CYS A 546 9.08 15.23 36.79
CA CYS A 546 9.03 14.13 37.76
C CYS A 546 10.26 14.07 38.68
N GLY A 547 11.18 15.04 38.59
CA GLY A 547 12.36 15.08 39.45
C GLY A 547 13.47 14.11 39.07
N VAL A 548 13.47 13.57 37.84
CA VAL A 548 14.52 12.68 37.31
C VAL A 548 15.07 13.25 35.99
N PRO A 549 15.83 14.36 36.03
CA PRO A 549 16.25 15.07 34.83
C PRO A 549 17.20 14.27 33.93
N VAL A 550 17.89 13.26 34.48
CA VAL A 550 18.82 12.42 33.73
C VAL A 550 18.06 11.37 32.92
N ARG A 551 18.00 11.57 31.60
CA ARG A 551 17.25 10.73 30.65
C ARG A 551 17.52 9.23 30.79
N GLN A 552 18.79 8.80 30.87
CA GLN A 552 19.14 7.38 31.03
C GLN A 552 18.56 6.78 32.32
N THR A 553 18.62 7.53 33.42
CA THR A 553 18.07 7.11 34.72
C THR A 553 16.55 7.03 34.68
N PHE A 554 15.91 8.02 34.05
CA PHE A 554 14.46 8.04 33.87
C PHE A 554 13.97 6.82 33.06
N HIS A 555 14.57 6.56 31.90
CA HIS A 555 14.23 5.39 31.09
C HIS A 555 14.41 4.06 31.85
N ARG A 556 15.53 3.91 32.59
CA ARG A 556 15.80 2.70 33.38
C ARG A 556 14.76 2.50 34.50
N LEU A 557 14.44 3.56 35.25
CA LEU A 557 13.45 3.50 36.33
C LEU A 557 12.04 3.21 35.79
N PHE A 558 11.68 3.84 34.67
CA PHE A 558 10.37 3.66 34.04
C PHE A 558 10.20 2.23 33.51
N PHE A 559 11.20 1.72 32.80
CA PHE A 559 11.21 0.34 32.31
C PHE A 559 11.17 -0.67 33.45
N ARG A 560 11.93 -0.44 34.53
CA ARG A 560 11.92 -1.31 35.72
C ARG A 560 10.52 -1.42 36.34
N LYS A 561 9.72 -0.35 36.32
CA LYS A 561 8.39 -0.32 36.94
C LYS A 561 7.29 -0.83 36.01
N PHE A 562 7.30 -0.44 34.74
CA PHE A 562 6.19 -0.69 33.81
C PHE A 562 6.49 -1.75 32.75
N GLY A 563 7.72 -2.26 32.68
CA GLY A 563 8.12 -3.30 31.71
C GLY A 563 8.22 -2.82 30.25
N MET A 564 8.07 -1.51 30.01
CA MET A 564 8.12 -0.89 28.68
C MET A 564 8.74 0.51 28.77
N THR A 565 9.19 1.03 27.63
CA THR A 565 9.78 2.37 27.56
C THR A 565 8.71 3.47 27.69
N PRO A 566 9.08 4.70 28.11
CA PRO A 566 8.13 5.82 28.17
C PRO A 566 7.44 6.12 26.84
N ALA A 567 8.11 5.89 25.71
CA ALA A 567 7.55 6.09 24.37
C ALA A 567 6.51 5.02 24.01
N GLU A 568 6.80 3.76 24.31
CA GLU A 568 5.85 2.65 24.14
C GLU A 568 4.63 2.85 25.04
N TYR A 569 4.84 3.24 26.30
CA TYR A 569 3.75 3.51 27.24
C TYR A 569 2.82 4.65 26.80
N ARG A 570 3.36 5.67 26.11
CA ARG A 570 2.58 6.75 25.53
C ARG A 570 1.68 6.28 24.38
N ASN A 571 2.17 5.33 23.59
CA ASN A 571 1.51 4.85 22.37
C ASN A 571 0.62 3.62 22.59
N SER A 572 0.79 2.90 23.72
CA SER A 572 -0.27 2.06 24.31
C SER A 572 -1.43 2.95 24.75
#